data_AF-A0A1H1E4C5-F1
#
_entry.id   AF-A0A1H1E4C5-F1
#
_cell.length_a   1.000
_cell.length_b   1.000
_cell.length_c   1.000
_cell.angle_alpha   90.00
_cell.angle_beta   90.00
_cell.angle_gamma   90.00
#
_symmetry.space_group_name_H-M   'P 1'
#
loop_
_entity.id
_entity.type
_entity.pdbx_description
1 polymer ?
#
loop_
_entity_poly.entity_id
_entity_poly.type
_entity_poly.pdbx_seq_one_letter_code
_entity_poly.pdbx_strand_id
1 'polypeptide(L)'
;MDRPFSDDDRDKTVVTSDGHTVGRVRDVNEDRATIDRSDDDDGLTDKVKDMLGWSDDDDSHELRREHIDREEDDRLFLSDRR
;
A
#
# COMPACT_ATOMS: atom_id res chain seq x y z
N MET A 1 -9.07 14.34 -9.46
CA MET A 1 -8.72 13.51 -10.62
C MET A 1 -7.83 12.42 -10.09
N ASP A 2 -8.33 11.19 -10.02
CA ASP A 2 -7.48 10.03 -9.74
C ASP A 2 -6.59 9.79 -10.96
N ARG A 3 -5.30 10.02 -10.79
CA ARG A 3 -4.27 9.72 -11.79
C ARG A 3 -3.88 8.24 -11.66
N PRO A 4 -3.59 7.48 -12.72
CA PRO A 4 -3.08 6.11 -12.55
C PRO A 4 -1.78 6.12 -11.73
N PHE A 5 -1.45 4.99 -11.10
CA PHE A 5 -0.13 4.84 -10.48
C PHE A 5 0.93 5.03 -11.56
N SER A 6 1.92 5.86 -11.27
CA SER A 6 3.02 6.14 -12.19
C SER A 6 4.36 5.92 -11.51
N ASP A 7 5.45 5.99 -12.28
CA ASP A 7 6.81 5.86 -11.74
C ASP A 7 7.10 6.84 -10.59
N ASP A 8 6.41 7.99 -10.61
CA ASP A 8 6.39 8.98 -9.53
C ASP A 8 5.91 8.40 -8.18
N ASP A 9 5.03 7.39 -8.20
CA ASP A 9 4.51 6.69 -7.02
C ASP A 9 5.42 5.56 -6.54
N ARG A 10 6.45 5.20 -7.31
CA ARG A 10 7.46 4.23 -6.91
C ARG A 10 8.31 4.83 -5.79
N ASP A 11 8.73 3.98 -4.84
CA ASP A 11 9.47 4.36 -3.62
C ASP A 11 8.66 5.18 -2.60
N LYS A 12 7.39 5.51 -2.88
CA LYS A 12 6.52 6.17 -1.89
C LYS A 12 6.26 5.27 -0.69
N THR A 13 6.14 5.89 0.47
CA THR A 13 5.85 5.18 1.72
C THR A 13 4.34 4.96 1.85
N VAL A 14 3.94 3.70 1.99
CA VAL A 14 2.54 3.36 2.26
C VAL A 14 2.30 3.38 3.76
N VAL A 15 1.29 4.15 4.15
CA VAL A 15 0.85 4.30 5.53
C VAL A 15 -0.65 4.00 5.65
N THR A 16 -1.06 3.49 6.79
CA THR A 16 -2.48 3.31 7.12
C THR A 16 -3.11 4.67 7.47
N SER A 17 -4.45 4.74 7.48
CA SER A 17 -5.16 5.90 8.03
C SER A 17 -4.84 6.20 9.50
N ASP A 18 -4.36 5.20 10.26
CA ASP A 18 -3.93 5.36 11.65
C ASP A 18 -2.52 5.99 11.77
N GLY A 19 -1.83 6.18 10.64
CA GLY A 19 -0.49 6.78 10.57
C GLY A 19 0.64 5.77 10.69
N HIS A 20 0.35 4.48 10.62
CA HIS A 20 1.35 3.44 10.71
C HIS A 20 1.91 3.06 9.34
N THR A 21 3.22 2.81 9.26
CA THR A 21 3.89 2.43 8.02
C THR A 21 3.66 0.95 7.72
N VAL A 22 3.18 0.68 6.51
CA VAL A 22 2.95 -0.69 5.99
C VAL A 22 4.17 -1.17 5.18
N GLY A 23 4.80 -0.27 4.44
CA GLY A 23 5.92 -0.58 3.58
C GLY A 23 6.19 0.50 2.55
N ARG A 24 6.92 0.15 1.49
CA ARG A 24 7.29 1.07 0.41
C ARG A 24 6.88 0.52 -0.94
N VAL A 25 6.47 1.38 -1.86
CA VAL A 25 6.10 0.95 -3.22
C VAL A 25 7.35 0.47 -3.96
N ARG A 26 7.40 -0.81 -4.29
CA ARG A 26 8.49 -1.43 -5.05
C ARG A 26 8.28 -1.25 -6.54
N ASP A 27 7.07 -1.52 -6.98
CA ASP A 27 6.70 -1.50 -8.39
C ASP A 27 5.30 -0.93 -8.57
N VAL A 28 5.08 -0.35 -9.73
CA VAL A 28 3.82 0.28 -10.12
C VAL A 28 3.47 -0.19 -11.51
N ASN A 29 2.23 -0.62 -11.68
CA ASN A 29 1.71 -1.24 -12.88
C ASN A 29 0.32 -0.69 -13.18
N GLU A 30 0.27 0.46 -13.87
CA GLU A 30 -0.92 1.20 -14.31
C GLU A 30 -2.00 1.43 -13.22
N ASP A 31 -2.70 0.39 -12.81
CA ASP A 31 -3.77 0.39 -11.80
C ASP A 31 -3.37 -0.25 -10.45
N ARG A 32 -2.23 -0.96 -10.42
CA ARG A 32 -1.74 -1.71 -9.26
C ARG A 32 -0.35 -1.24 -8.82
N ALA A 33 -0.05 -1.38 -7.54
CA ALA A 33 1.26 -1.11 -6.98
C ALA A 33 1.70 -2.28 -6.09
N THR A 34 2.92 -2.77 -6.25
CA THR A 34 3.50 -3.83 -5.43
C THR A 34 4.26 -3.18 -4.27
N ILE A 35 4.01 -3.63 -3.04
CA ILE A 35 4.68 -3.11 -1.85
C ILE A 35 5.83 -4.04 -1.43
N ASP A 36 7.02 -3.47 -1.23
CA ASP A 36 8.11 -4.16 -0.54
C ASP A 36 7.97 -3.93 0.96
N ARG A 37 7.82 -5.03 1.70
CA ARG A 37 7.82 -5.04 3.16
C ARG A 37 9.21 -5.46 3.62
N SER A 38 10.14 -4.51 3.64
CA SER A 38 11.53 -4.77 4.06
C SER A 38 11.72 -4.75 5.58
N ASP A 39 10.76 -4.17 6.32
CA ASP A 39 10.78 -4.04 7.77
C ASP A 39 9.54 -4.75 8.32
N ASP A 40 9.78 -5.93 8.89
CA ASP A 40 8.80 -6.90 9.35
C ASP A 40 8.18 -6.42 10.68
N ASP A 41 7.35 -5.38 10.64
CA ASP A 41 6.45 -5.04 11.75
C ASP A 41 5.23 -5.98 11.68
N ASP A 42 5.49 -7.22 12.09
CA ASP A 42 4.63 -8.41 11.91
C ASP A 42 3.20 -8.16 12.44
N GLY A 43 3.06 -7.41 13.54
CA GLY A 43 1.78 -7.22 14.22
C GLY A 43 0.83 -6.21 13.55
N LEU A 44 1.34 -5.21 12.85
CA LEU A 44 0.48 -4.23 12.19
C LEU A 44 0.05 -4.69 10.80
N THR A 45 0.86 -5.54 10.19
CA THR A 45 0.67 -5.91 8.80
C THR A 45 -0.45 -6.92 8.63
N ASP A 46 -0.73 -7.79 9.60
CA ASP A 46 -1.81 -8.78 9.47
C ASP A 46 -3.20 -8.15 9.28
N LYS A 47 -3.49 -7.07 9.99
CA LYS A 47 -4.77 -6.35 9.83
C LYS A 47 -4.88 -5.69 8.45
N VAL A 48 -3.76 -5.17 7.94
CA VAL A 48 -3.69 -4.54 6.61
C VAL A 48 -3.78 -5.59 5.51
N LYS A 49 -3.12 -6.73 5.67
CA LYS A 49 -3.22 -7.88 4.77
C LYS A 49 -4.66 -8.38 4.68
N ASP A 50 -5.31 -8.62 5.81
CA ASP A 50 -6.71 -9.07 5.87
C ASP A 50 -7.64 -8.07 5.17
N MET A 51 -7.43 -6.78 5.40
CA MET A 51 -8.17 -5.70 4.76
C MET A 51 -7.97 -5.64 3.24
N LEU A 52 -6.73 -5.81 2.77
CA LEU A 52 -6.37 -5.77 1.35
C LEU A 52 -6.63 -7.11 0.65
N GLY A 53 -7.00 -8.16 1.40
CA GLY A 53 -7.14 -9.52 0.89
C GLY A 53 -5.81 -10.17 0.53
N TRP A 54 -4.69 -9.66 1.05
CA TRP A 54 -3.38 -10.30 0.90
C TRP A 54 -3.37 -11.57 1.74
N SER A 55 -3.28 -12.70 1.06
CA SER A 55 -3.11 -13.98 1.73
C SER A 55 -1.65 -14.14 2.17
N ASP A 56 -1.41 -14.94 3.20
CA ASP A 56 -0.04 -15.21 3.67
C ASP A 56 0.81 -15.95 2.61
N ASP A 57 0.16 -16.58 1.63
CA ASP A 57 0.77 -17.24 0.46
C ASP A 57 1.03 -16.26 -0.71
N ASP A 58 0.53 -15.02 -0.62
CA ASP A 58 0.63 -14.03 -1.70
C ASP A 58 1.82 -13.10 -1.48
N ASP A 59 2.98 -13.51 -1.98
CA ASP A 59 4.22 -12.72 -1.91
C ASP A 59 4.15 -11.39 -2.70
N SER A 60 3.12 -11.21 -3.53
CA SER A 60 3.03 -10.10 -4.49
C SER A 60 2.55 -8.79 -3.87
N HIS A 61 1.93 -8.82 -2.68
CA HIS A 61 1.50 -7.62 -1.92
C HIS A 61 0.93 -6.51 -2.80
N GLU A 62 -0.01 -6.88 -3.68
CA GLU A 62 -0.56 -5.98 -4.70
C GLU A 62 -1.59 -5.03 -4.10
N LEU A 63 -1.29 -3.75 -4.11
CA LEU A 63 -2.17 -2.66 -3.74
C LEU A 63 -2.91 -2.12 -4.96
N ARG A 64 -4.19 -1.79 -4.78
CA ARG A 64 -4.99 -1.11 -5.81
C ARG A 64 -5.36 0.30 -5.41
N ARG A 65 -5.61 1.15 -6.39
CA ARG A 65 -6.08 2.53 -6.20
C ARG A 65 -7.34 2.61 -5.35
N GLU A 66 -8.23 1.62 -5.44
CA GLU A 66 -9.47 1.55 -4.65
C GLU A 66 -9.24 1.51 -3.13
N HIS A 67 -8.05 1.09 -2.68
CA HIS A 67 -7.70 1.07 -1.27
C HIS A 67 -6.98 2.34 -0.81
N ILE A 68 -6.64 3.25 -1.72
CA ILE A 68 -5.99 4.53 -1.39
C ILE A 68 -7.07 5.54 -1.01
N ASP A 69 -6.98 6.09 0.21
CA ASP A 69 -7.80 7.23 0.64
C ASP A 69 -7.26 8.54 0.11
N ARG A 70 -5.94 8.70 0.23
CA ARG A 70 -5.23 9.93 -0.06
C ARG A 70 -3.81 9.65 -0.51
N GLU A 71 -3.39 10.34 -1.55
CA GLU A 71 -2.02 10.39 -2.03
C GLU A 71 -1.41 11.73 -1.65
N GLU A 72 -0.23 11.69 -1.04
CA GLU A 72 0.64 12.82 -0.74
C GLU A 72 1.96 12.67 -1.53
N ASP A 73 2.79 13.72 -1.50
CA ASP A 73 4.04 13.80 -2.26
C ASP A 73 4.94 12.56 -2.04
N ASP A 74 5.16 12.16 -0.78
CA ASP A 74 6.01 11.02 -0.42
C ASP A 74 5.24 9.85 0.21
N ARG A 75 3.91 9.98 0.40
CA ARG A 75 3.13 9.06 1.23
C ARG A 75 1.78 8.68 0.62
N LEU A 76 1.42 7.41 0.72
CA LEU A 76 0.14 6.86 0.29
C LEU A 76 -0.65 6.41 1.51
N PHE A 77 -1.83 6.99 1.73
CA PHE A 77 -2.71 6.65 2.85
C PHE A 77 -3.75 5.63 2.41
N LEU A 78 -3.83 4.51 3.14
CA LEU A 78 -4.88 3.52 2.95
C LEU A 78 -6.20 3.96 3.57
N SER A 79 -7.29 3.70 2.84
CA SER A 79 -8.66 3.97 3.28
C SER A 79 -9.15 2.81 4.12
N ASP A 80 -9.02 2.92 5.46
CA ASP A 80 -9.61 1.97 6.41
C ASP A 80 -11.14 2.10 6.35
N ARG A 81 -11.78 1.32 5.47
CA ARG A 81 -13.24 1.22 5.42
C ARG A 81 -13.73 0.43 6.64
N ARG A 82 -13.92 1.17 7.73
CA ARG A 82 -14.58 0.79 8.98
C ARG A 82 -15.96 0.15 8.80
#